data_AF-M6HKI0-F1
#
_entry.id   AF-M6HKI0-F1
#
_cell.length_a   1.000
_cell.length_b   1.000
_cell.length_c   1.000
_cell.angle_alpha   90.00
_cell.angle_beta   90.00
_cell.angle_gamma   90.00
#
_symmetry.space_group_name_H-M   'P 1'
#
loop_
_entity.id
_entity.type
_entity.pdbx_description
1 polymer ?
#
loop_
_entity_poly.entity_id
_entity_poly.type
_entity_poly.pdbx_seq_one_letter_code
_entity_poly.pdbx_strand_id
1 'polypeptide(L)'
;MSNMRFHILFFFIYKYLMTIFYFKRLNAMDFNTNTLYLNYPPSIKHVEFNEFKNKYRNFTMKIDTINKLLIFCQKLRNQNIIPYYLILGGSYLKNTDSSNSILKIIGCFKSNALPNTTAIKKYFSPIGESAVNLRSKKDDELKLVGLQPVNWITLSSNETNLEALSHFNEIRDLQTDHTLENKLYKVGLICLSFNEVISNVQ
;
A
#
# COMPACT_ATOMS: atom_id res chain seq x y z
N MET A 1 -52.05 24.00 -27.57
CA MET A 1 -50.95 24.10 -26.58
C MET A 1 -50.59 22.76 -25.90
N SER A 2 -50.85 21.59 -26.52
CA SER A 2 -50.64 20.27 -25.87
C SER A 2 -49.25 19.65 -26.11
N ASN A 3 -48.64 19.86 -27.29
CA ASN A 3 -47.40 19.16 -27.67
C ASN A 3 -46.13 19.64 -26.96
N MET A 4 -46.04 20.93 -26.58
CA MET A 4 -44.81 21.46 -25.99
C MET A 4 -44.58 20.95 -24.57
N ARG A 5 -45.64 20.81 -23.76
CA ARG A 5 -45.56 20.25 -22.40
C ARG A 5 -45.19 18.77 -22.41
N PHE A 6 -45.70 18.01 -23.39
CA PHE A 6 -45.36 16.60 -23.56
C PHE A 6 -43.88 16.41 -23.92
N HIS A 7 -43.35 17.22 -24.85
CA HIS A 7 -41.92 17.16 -25.20
C HIS A 7 -41.00 17.51 -24.05
N ILE A 8 -41.35 18.52 -23.25
CA ILE A 8 -40.58 18.88 -22.05
C ILE A 8 -40.56 17.71 -21.05
N LEU A 9 -41.73 17.13 -20.75
CA LEU A 9 -41.82 15.99 -19.84
C LEU A 9 -41.04 14.76 -20.35
N PHE A 10 -41.14 14.47 -21.64
CA PHE A 10 -40.40 13.39 -22.30
C PHE A 10 -38.88 13.60 -22.19
N PHE A 11 -38.39 14.81 -22.43
CA PHE A 11 -36.96 15.12 -22.29
C PHE A 11 -36.46 14.94 -20.86
N PHE A 12 -37.25 15.33 -19.85
CA PHE A 12 -36.91 15.11 -18.45
C PHE A 12 -36.84 13.63 -18.10
N ILE A 13 -37.84 12.85 -18.50
CA ILE A 13 -37.89 11.40 -18.26
C ILE A 13 -36.73 10.69 -18.98
N TYR A 14 -36.47 11.05 -20.23
CA TYR A 14 -35.36 10.50 -21.01
C TYR A 14 -34.00 10.79 -20.39
N LYS A 15 -33.75 12.05 -19.98
CA LYS A 15 -32.51 12.44 -19.30
C LYS A 15 -32.33 11.69 -17.97
N TYR A 16 -33.41 11.52 -17.21
CA TYR A 16 -33.39 10.80 -15.94
C TYR A 16 -33.09 9.30 -16.15
N LEU A 17 -33.76 8.66 -17.10
CA LEU A 17 -33.50 7.27 -17.49
C LEU A 17 -32.08 7.05 -17.99
N MET A 18 -31.56 7.96 -18.82
CA MET A 18 -30.18 7.90 -19.30
C MET A 18 -29.17 8.05 -18.17
N THR A 19 -29.46 8.91 -17.18
CA THR A 19 -28.61 9.07 -15.99
C THR A 19 -28.59 7.78 -15.17
N ILE A 20 -29.76 7.18 -14.90
CA ILE A 20 -29.85 5.89 -14.20
C ILE A 20 -29.12 4.78 -14.95
N PHE A 21 -29.31 4.70 -16.27
CA PHE A 21 -28.66 3.69 -17.10
C PHE A 21 -27.13 3.86 -17.09
N TYR A 22 -26.65 5.11 -17.18
CA TYR A 22 -25.24 5.44 -17.11
C TYR A 22 -24.64 5.07 -15.75
N PHE A 23 -25.29 5.41 -14.63
CA PHE A 23 -24.86 5.01 -13.29
C PHE A 23 -24.87 3.49 -13.09
N LYS A 24 -25.89 2.80 -13.59
CA LYS A 24 -25.98 1.33 -13.50
C LYS A 24 -24.86 0.66 -14.31
N ARG A 25 -24.53 1.20 -15.48
CA ARG A 25 -23.43 0.72 -16.32
C ARG A 25 -22.05 0.97 -15.70
N LEU A 26 -21.83 2.16 -15.12
CA LEU A 26 -20.62 2.48 -14.35
C LEU A 26 -20.43 1.51 -13.18
N ASN A 27 -21.46 1.32 -12.35
CA ASN A 27 -21.39 0.42 -11.20
C ASN A 27 -21.12 -1.03 -11.61
N ALA A 28 -21.69 -1.51 -12.73
CA ALA A 28 -21.43 -2.84 -13.25
C ALA A 28 -20.00 -3.00 -13.77
N MET A 29 -19.47 -1.98 -14.44
CA MET A 29 -18.09 -1.98 -14.96
C MET A 29 -17.07 -1.92 -13.83
N ASP A 30 -17.34 -1.13 -12.79
CA ASP A 30 -16.52 -1.06 -11.58
C ASP A 30 -16.55 -2.38 -10.80
N PHE A 31 -17.72 -3.01 -10.64
CA PHE A 31 -17.84 -4.30 -9.96
C PHE A 31 -17.07 -5.41 -10.67
N ASN A 32 -17.18 -5.52 -12.00
CA ASN A 32 -16.47 -6.52 -12.79
C ASN A 32 -14.95 -6.31 -12.77
N THR A 33 -14.51 -5.05 -12.80
CA THR A 33 -13.07 -4.73 -12.75
C THR A 33 -12.48 -5.06 -11.37
N ASN A 34 -13.22 -4.76 -10.29
CA ASN A 34 -12.79 -5.07 -8.93
C ASN A 34 -12.78 -6.58 -8.64
N THR A 35 -13.79 -7.33 -9.09
CA THR A 35 -13.80 -8.79 -8.94
C THR A 35 -12.68 -9.46 -9.71
N LEU A 36 -12.31 -8.95 -10.90
CA LEU A 36 -11.12 -9.41 -11.61
C LEU A 36 -9.83 -9.14 -10.83
N TYR A 37 -9.71 -8.00 -10.14
CA TYR A 37 -8.53 -7.69 -9.33
C TYR A 37 -8.43 -8.49 -8.03
N LEU A 38 -9.57 -8.88 -7.45
CA LEU A 38 -9.61 -9.82 -6.33
C LEU A 38 -9.13 -11.21 -6.75
N ASN A 39 -9.50 -11.63 -7.97
CA ASN A 39 -9.14 -12.94 -8.49
C ASN A 39 -7.73 -12.97 -9.11
N TYR A 40 -7.24 -11.82 -9.62
CA TYR A 40 -5.96 -11.65 -10.30
C TYR A 40 -5.28 -10.35 -9.83
N PRO A 41 -4.74 -10.33 -8.61
CA PRO A 41 -4.07 -9.14 -8.10
C PRO A 41 -2.84 -8.80 -8.97
N PRO A 42 -2.49 -7.51 -9.11
CA PRO A 42 -1.28 -7.13 -9.82
C PRO A 42 -0.03 -7.77 -9.18
N SER A 43 0.94 -8.15 -10.01
CA SER A 43 2.18 -8.75 -9.55
C SER A 43 3.00 -7.80 -8.65
N ILE A 44 3.80 -8.41 -7.78
CA ILE A 44 4.79 -7.72 -6.96
C ILE A 44 5.93 -7.28 -7.88
N LYS A 45 6.33 -6.02 -7.81
CA LYS A 45 7.43 -5.48 -8.62
C LYS A 45 8.60 -5.13 -7.73
N HIS A 46 9.77 -5.69 -8.02
CA HIS A 46 11.01 -5.18 -7.47
C HIS A 46 11.40 -3.91 -8.20
N VAL A 47 11.75 -2.87 -7.43
CA VAL A 47 12.13 -1.56 -7.94
C VAL A 47 13.31 -1.08 -7.10
N GLU A 48 14.28 -0.43 -7.73
CA GLU A 48 15.37 0.22 -6.98
C GLU A 48 14.79 1.35 -6.12
N PHE A 49 15.31 1.51 -4.90
CA PHE A 49 14.87 2.56 -3.98
C PHE A 49 14.99 3.96 -4.59
N ASN A 50 16.05 4.23 -5.36
CA ASN A 50 16.22 5.52 -6.02
C ASN A 50 15.15 5.77 -7.10
N GLU A 51 14.78 4.75 -7.88
CA GLU A 51 13.67 4.84 -8.84
C GLU A 51 12.34 5.07 -8.11
N PHE A 52 12.11 4.33 -7.02
CA PHE A 52 10.92 4.48 -6.18
C PHE A 52 10.80 5.90 -5.61
N LYS A 53 11.89 6.45 -5.06
CA LYS A 53 11.97 7.81 -4.55
C LYS A 53 11.71 8.84 -5.65
N ASN A 54 12.37 8.67 -6.80
CA ASN A 54 12.24 9.59 -7.94
C ASN A 54 10.82 9.62 -8.51
N LYS A 55 10.12 8.49 -8.52
CA LYS A 55 8.72 8.41 -8.94
C LYS A 55 7.80 9.33 -8.13
N TYR A 56 8.10 9.53 -6.84
CA TYR A 56 7.27 10.32 -5.95
C TYR A 56 7.85 11.69 -5.57
N ARG A 57 8.96 12.12 -6.20
CA ARG A 57 9.69 13.36 -5.85
C ARG A 57 8.90 14.66 -5.97
N ASN A 58 7.80 14.67 -6.72
CA ASN A 58 6.95 15.84 -6.91
C ASN A 58 5.75 15.89 -5.95
N PHE A 59 5.63 14.90 -5.04
CA PHE A 59 4.53 14.78 -4.09
C PHE A 59 5.05 15.06 -2.68
N THR A 60 4.71 16.22 -2.13
CA THR A 60 5.25 16.70 -0.85
C THR A 60 4.95 15.73 0.29
N MET A 61 3.70 15.29 0.44
CA MET A 61 3.32 14.38 1.55
C MET A 61 3.99 13.02 1.40
N LYS A 62 4.28 12.62 0.16
CA LYS A 62 4.94 11.35 -0.10
C LYS A 62 6.42 11.36 0.19
N ILE A 63 7.09 12.48 -0.06
CA ILE A 63 8.48 12.69 0.32
C ILE A 63 8.60 12.56 1.84
N ASP A 64 7.69 13.16 2.61
CA ASP A 64 7.68 13.04 4.06
C ASP A 64 7.56 11.57 4.53
N THR A 65 6.69 10.80 3.90
CA THR A 65 6.55 9.37 4.20
C THR A 65 7.78 8.55 3.79
N ILE A 66 8.47 8.90 2.69
CA ILE A 66 9.76 8.27 2.32
C ILE A 66 10.84 8.58 3.36
N ASN A 67 10.92 9.82 3.84
CA ASN A 67 11.87 10.20 4.88
C ASN A 67 11.60 9.42 6.19
N LYS A 68 10.33 9.24 6.55
CA LYS A 68 9.93 8.37 7.67
C LYS A 68 10.30 6.91 7.45
N LEU A 69 10.21 6.40 6.23
CA LEU A 69 10.66 5.05 5.88
C LEU A 69 12.16 4.90 6.11
N LEU A 70 12.97 5.86 5.68
CA LEU A 70 14.42 5.87 5.92
C LEU A 70 14.74 5.83 7.42
N ILE A 71 14.12 6.70 8.20
CA ILE A 71 14.30 6.77 9.66
C ILE A 71 13.86 5.46 10.34
N PHE A 72 12.74 4.87 9.90
CA PHE A 72 12.28 3.57 10.39
C PHE A 72 13.30 2.45 10.12
N CYS A 73 13.80 2.37 8.88
CA CYS A 73 14.81 1.38 8.50
C CYS A 73 16.12 1.56 9.27
N GLN A 74 16.54 2.80 9.54
CA GLN A 74 17.71 3.09 10.37
C GLN A 74 17.50 2.62 11.82
N LYS A 75 16.33 2.87 12.42
CA LYS A 75 16.02 2.35 13.76
C LYS A 75 16.05 0.83 13.80
N LEU A 76 15.46 0.15 12.81
CA LEU A 76 15.51 -1.32 12.71
C LEU A 76 16.95 -1.83 12.66
N ARG A 77 17.81 -1.22 11.83
CA ARG A 77 19.23 -1.58 11.74
C ARG A 77 19.94 -1.42 13.09
N ASN A 78 19.72 -0.32 13.80
CA ASN A 78 20.33 -0.06 15.10
C ASN A 78 19.91 -1.09 16.17
N GLN A 79 18.74 -1.71 16.00
CA GLN A 79 18.22 -2.77 16.86
C GLN A 79 18.59 -4.17 16.35
N ASN A 80 19.48 -4.27 15.36
CA ASN A 80 19.88 -5.51 14.70
C ASN A 80 18.71 -6.28 14.07
N ILE A 81 17.67 -5.56 13.62
CA ILE A 81 16.54 -6.11 12.88
C ILE A 81 16.77 -5.78 11.40
N ILE A 82 17.23 -6.76 10.63
CA ILE A 82 17.65 -6.56 9.23
C ILE A 82 16.81 -7.46 8.33
N PRO A 83 15.65 -6.96 7.83
CA PRO A 83 14.93 -7.61 6.74
C PRO A 83 15.83 -7.77 5.52
N TYR A 84 15.56 -8.81 4.72
CA TYR A 84 16.14 -8.94 3.38
C TYR A 84 15.41 -8.03 2.38
N TYR A 85 14.07 -8.07 2.39
CA TYR A 85 13.22 -7.20 1.58
C TYR A 85 12.17 -6.49 2.42
N LEU A 86 11.69 -5.36 1.91
CA LEU A 86 10.48 -4.69 2.36
C LEU A 86 9.44 -4.77 1.26
N ILE A 87 8.29 -5.36 1.56
CA ILE A 87 7.13 -5.32 0.68
C ILE A 87 6.26 -4.14 1.11
N LEU A 88 6.04 -3.23 0.18
CA LEU A 88 5.33 -1.99 0.36
C LEU A 88 3.95 -2.06 -0.27
N GLY A 89 2.97 -1.54 0.47
CA GLY A 89 1.61 -1.40 0.03
C GLY A 89 0.87 -0.21 0.66
N GLY A 90 -0.46 -0.26 0.69
CA GLY A 90 -1.37 0.79 1.13
C GLY A 90 -1.65 1.90 0.11
N SER A 91 -2.54 2.80 0.50
CA SER A 91 -3.00 3.93 -0.31
C SER A 91 -1.89 4.90 -0.74
N TYR A 92 -0.73 4.86 -0.07
CA TYR A 92 0.47 5.60 -0.45
C TYR A 92 0.88 5.36 -1.91
N LEU A 93 0.77 4.15 -2.45
CA LEU A 93 1.32 3.89 -3.79
C LEU A 93 0.50 4.50 -4.94
N LYS A 94 -0.70 5.05 -4.66
CA LYS A 94 -1.56 5.77 -5.64
C LYS A 94 -0.86 6.98 -6.25
N ASN A 95 -1.17 7.37 -7.48
CA ASN A 95 -0.58 8.57 -8.09
C ASN A 95 -1.27 9.88 -7.64
N THR A 96 -1.39 10.09 -6.33
CA THR A 96 -2.08 11.23 -5.71
C THR A 96 -1.32 11.69 -4.48
N ASP A 97 -1.20 13.00 -4.27
CA ASP A 97 -0.69 13.54 -3.00
C ASP A 97 -1.83 13.60 -1.98
N SER A 98 -1.71 12.89 -0.87
CA SER A 98 -2.71 12.92 0.19
C SER A 98 -2.08 12.79 1.55
N SER A 99 -2.47 13.67 2.47
CA SER A 99 -2.10 13.64 3.88
C SER A 99 -2.59 12.37 4.60
N ASN A 100 -3.60 11.71 4.05
CA ASN A 100 -4.21 10.51 4.61
C ASN A 100 -3.66 9.24 3.98
N SER A 101 -2.66 9.37 3.10
CA SER A 101 -2.04 8.20 2.48
C SER A 101 -1.22 7.41 3.50
N ILE A 102 -1.37 6.08 3.44
CA ILE A 102 -0.71 5.15 4.37
C ILE A 102 0.16 4.22 3.55
N LEU A 103 1.43 4.13 3.91
CA LEU A 103 2.40 3.17 3.39
C LEU A 103 2.43 1.96 4.33
N LYS A 104 1.81 0.86 3.93
CA LYS A 104 1.84 -0.40 4.67
C LYS A 104 3.14 -1.15 4.36
N ILE A 105 3.75 -1.80 5.35
CA ILE A 105 5.05 -2.48 5.20
C ILE A 105 5.00 -3.89 5.77
N ILE A 106 5.45 -4.86 4.96
CA ILE A 106 5.77 -6.22 5.40
C ILE A 106 7.29 -6.43 5.31
N GLY A 107 7.91 -6.80 6.43
CA GLY A 107 9.34 -7.18 6.45
C GLY A 107 9.54 -8.63 6.04
N CYS A 108 10.43 -8.91 5.10
CA CYS A 108 10.76 -10.27 4.69
C CYS A 108 12.15 -10.66 5.21
N PHE A 109 12.25 -11.72 6.00
CA PHE A 109 13.51 -12.18 6.59
C PHE A 109 13.91 -13.52 6.00
N LYS A 110 15.20 -13.75 5.75
CA LYS A 110 15.66 -15.11 5.39
C LYS A 110 15.68 -15.99 6.64
N SER A 111 15.24 -17.23 6.50
CA SER A 111 15.27 -18.24 7.57
C SER A 111 16.66 -18.46 8.19
N ASN A 112 17.72 -18.35 7.40
CA ASN A 112 19.10 -18.48 7.88
C ASN A 112 19.60 -17.25 8.69
N ALA A 113 18.88 -16.14 8.69
CA ALA A 113 19.22 -14.96 9.48
C ALA A 113 18.81 -15.08 10.96
N LEU A 114 18.09 -16.16 11.33
CA LEU A 114 17.62 -16.44 12.70
C LEU A 114 17.08 -15.20 13.42
N PRO A 115 16.10 -14.49 12.83
CA PRO A 115 15.74 -13.17 13.30
C PRO A 115 14.99 -13.29 14.65
N ASN A 116 15.30 -12.41 15.60
CA ASN A 116 14.68 -12.42 16.92
C ASN A 116 13.19 -12.06 16.82
N THR A 117 12.32 -13.06 16.91
CA THR A 117 10.87 -12.93 16.72
C THR A 117 10.23 -11.97 17.72
N THR A 118 10.69 -11.94 18.96
CA THR A 118 10.22 -11.01 19.99
C THR A 118 10.56 -9.57 19.63
N ALA A 119 11.79 -9.33 19.16
CA ALA A 119 12.21 -8.01 18.71
C ALA A 119 11.44 -7.58 17.46
N ILE A 120 11.30 -8.45 16.45
CA ILE A 120 10.55 -8.15 15.22
C ILE A 120 9.10 -7.80 15.53
N LYS A 121 8.42 -8.57 16.39
CA LYS A 121 7.01 -8.37 16.75
C LYS A 121 6.75 -6.99 17.35
N LYS A 122 7.73 -6.38 18.01
CA LYS A 122 7.62 -4.99 18.52
C LYS A 122 7.51 -3.97 17.39
N TYR A 123 8.15 -4.21 16.25
CA TYR A 123 8.23 -3.27 15.13
C TYR A 123 7.28 -3.57 13.97
N PHE A 124 7.02 -4.85 13.70
CA PHE A 124 6.20 -5.32 12.57
C PHE A 124 4.88 -5.94 13.04
N SER A 125 4.12 -5.19 13.84
CA SER A 125 2.81 -5.63 14.31
C SER A 125 1.80 -4.49 14.22
N PRO A 126 0.54 -4.76 13.82
CA PRO A 126 -0.50 -3.74 13.80
C PRO A 126 -0.87 -3.23 15.21
N ILE A 127 -0.37 -3.91 16.25
CA ILE A 127 -0.58 -3.62 17.68
C ILE A 127 0.75 -3.44 18.43
N GLY A 128 1.89 -3.42 17.74
CA GLY A 128 3.24 -3.33 18.34
C GLY A 128 3.61 -1.93 18.85
N GLU A 129 4.82 -1.78 19.41
CA GLU A 129 5.36 -0.49 19.90
C GLU A 129 5.34 0.59 18.80
N SER A 130 5.59 0.20 17.53
CA SER A 130 5.46 1.07 16.36
C SER A 130 4.04 1.59 16.10
N ALA A 131 2.99 0.85 16.49
CA ALA A 131 1.59 1.25 16.40
C ALA A 131 1.11 2.04 17.63
N VAL A 132 1.73 1.84 18.80
CA VAL A 132 1.40 2.55 20.05
C VAL A 132 1.99 3.98 20.05
N ASN A 133 3.23 4.16 19.56
CA ASN A 133 3.85 5.48 19.42
C ASN A 133 3.17 6.39 18.38
N LEU A 134 2.25 5.84 17.58
CA LEU A 134 1.40 6.58 16.66
C LEU A 134 0.20 7.27 17.33
N ARG A 135 -0.23 6.80 18.52
CA ARG A 135 -1.42 7.29 19.23
C ARG A 135 -1.13 8.33 20.32
N SER A 136 0.08 8.39 20.87
CA SER A 136 0.44 9.39 21.89
C SER A 136 1.00 10.67 21.26
N LYS A 137 0.66 11.82 21.85
CA LYS A 137 1.01 13.17 21.38
C LYS A 137 2.29 13.73 22.03
N LYS A 138 3.12 12.89 22.65
CA LYS A 138 4.30 13.33 23.41
C LYS A 138 5.54 12.54 23.02
N ASP A 139 6.48 13.32 22.48
CA ASP A 139 7.95 13.26 22.43
C ASP A 139 8.70 11.92 22.38
N ASP A 140 9.67 11.94 21.46
CA ASP A 140 10.94 11.21 21.38
C ASP A 140 11.08 9.81 20.81
N GLU A 141 10.05 9.07 20.40
CA GLU A 141 10.30 7.82 19.65
C GLU A 141 9.35 7.57 18.48
N LEU A 142 9.70 8.12 17.32
CA LEU A 142 9.28 7.68 15.97
C LEU A 142 7.76 7.58 15.76
N LYS A 143 7.09 8.74 15.70
CA LYS A 143 5.69 8.82 15.27
C LYS A 143 5.57 8.56 13.77
N LEU A 144 5.25 7.32 13.38
CA LEU A 144 5.16 6.88 11.98
C LEU A 144 3.87 7.31 11.26
N VAL A 145 3.47 8.59 11.35
CA VAL A 145 2.21 9.03 10.69
C VAL A 145 2.34 8.84 9.18
N GLY A 146 1.44 8.06 8.59
CA GLY A 146 1.47 7.70 7.16
C GLY A 146 2.33 6.47 6.83
N LEU A 147 2.96 5.83 7.82
CA LEU A 147 3.74 4.61 7.66
C LEU A 147 3.28 3.54 8.67
N GLN A 148 2.89 2.38 8.17
CA GLN A 148 2.26 1.33 8.96
C GLN A 148 2.96 -0.01 8.72
N PRO A 149 3.90 -0.43 9.58
CA PRO A 149 4.33 -1.82 9.59
C PRO A 149 3.14 -2.72 9.94
N VAL A 150 2.83 -3.70 9.09
CA VAL A 150 1.65 -4.56 9.24
C VAL A 150 1.98 -5.99 9.61
N ASN A 151 3.08 -6.55 9.11
CA ASN A 151 3.50 -7.91 9.46
C ASN A 151 4.96 -8.18 9.05
N TRP A 152 5.43 -9.40 9.31
CA TRP A 152 6.65 -9.93 8.72
C TRP A 152 6.44 -11.36 8.23
N ILE A 153 7.28 -11.78 7.29
CA ILE A 153 7.32 -13.16 6.79
C ILE A 153 8.74 -13.69 6.81
N THR A 154 8.88 -15.00 6.92
CA THR A 154 10.16 -15.70 6.86
C THR A 154 10.25 -16.47 5.56
N LEU A 155 11.25 -16.13 4.75
CA LEU A 155 11.55 -16.75 3.47
C LEU A 155 12.46 -17.97 3.64
N SER A 156 12.31 -18.95 2.77
CA SER A 156 13.33 -19.99 2.65
C SER A 156 14.67 -19.37 2.21
N SER A 157 15.80 -19.97 2.60
CA SER A 157 17.14 -19.40 2.33
C SER A 157 17.42 -19.22 0.83
N ASN A 158 16.74 -19.99 -0.01
CA ASN A 158 16.90 -20.02 -1.47
C ASN A 158 15.79 -19.23 -2.20
N GLU A 159 14.85 -18.61 -1.49
CA GLU A 159 13.75 -17.87 -2.11
C GLU A 159 14.23 -16.52 -2.65
N THR A 160 14.29 -16.44 -3.98
CA THR A 160 14.54 -15.20 -4.72
C THR A 160 13.41 -14.84 -5.66
N ASN A 161 12.49 -15.78 -5.91
CA ASN A 161 11.35 -15.55 -6.78
C ASN A 161 10.28 -14.72 -6.06
N LEU A 162 10.06 -13.49 -6.53
CA LEU A 162 9.03 -12.59 -6.02
C LEU A 162 7.62 -13.15 -6.21
N GLU A 163 7.39 -14.00 -7.21
CA GLU A 163 6.09 -14.62 -7.44
C GLU A 163 5.74 -15.61 -6.32
N ALA A 164 6.74 -16.28 -5.74
CA ALA A 164 6.55 -17.20 -4.62
C ALA A 164 6.04 -16.49 -3.36
N LEU A 165 6.29 -15.18 -3.24
CA LEU A 165 5.78 -14.38 -2.12
C LEU A 165 4.25 -14.31 -2.10
N SER A 166 3.59 -14.50 -3.24
CA SER A 166 2.12 -14.51 -3.31
C SER A 166 1.46 -15.67 -2.57
N HIS A 167 2.22 -16.71 -2.16
CA HIS A 167 1.71 -17.80 -1.34
C HIS A 167 1.52 -17.42 0.13
N PHE A 168 2.19 -16.37 0.61
CA PHE A 168 2.03 -15.90 1.99
C PHE A 168 0.70 -15.16 2.14
N ASN A 169 -0.10 -15.54 3.13
CA ASN A 169 -1.42 -14.94 3.36
C ASN A 169 -1.31 -13.44 3.63
N GLU A 170 -0.26 -13.00 4.33
CA GLU A 170 0.05 -11.60 4.62
C GLU A 170 0.19 -10.77 3.34
N ILE A 171 0.81 -11.34 2.32
CA ILE A 171 1.02 -10.69 1.02
C ILE A 171 -0.30 -10.61 0.25
N ARG A 172 -1.09 -11.70 0.26
CA ARG A 172 -2.41 -11.75 -0.37
C ARG A 172 -3.39 -10.78 0.27
N ASP A 173 -3.39 -10.68 1.59
CA ASP A 173 -4.22 -9.75 2.35
C ASP A 173 -3.86 -8.30 1.97
N LEU A 174 -2.55 -8.00 1.90
CA LEU A 174 -2.08 -6.68 1.49
C LEU A 174 -2.43 -6.36 0.02
N GLN A 175 -2.36 -7.33 -0.89
CA GLN A 175 -2.81 -7.17 -2.28
C GLN A 175 -4.32 -6.90 -2.36
N THR A 176 -5.10 -7.65 -1.59
CA THR A 176 -6.57 -7.54 -1.57
C THR A 176 -7.00 -6.18 -1.02
N ASP A 177 -6.42 -5.75 0.09
CA ASP A 177 -6.61 -4.43 0.68
C ASP A 177 -6.37 -3.30 -0.33
N HIS A 178 -5.28 -3.39 -1.08
CA HIS A 178 -5.00 -2.50 -2.20
C HIS A 178 -6.11 -2.48 -3.23
N THR A 179 -6.63 -3.63 -3.63
CA THR A 179 -7.61 -3.72 -4.71
C THR A 179 -8.98 -3.17 -4.29
N LEU A 180 -9.37 -3.38 -3.03
CA LEU A 180 -10.65 -2.93 -2.48
C LEU A 180 -10.68 -1.41 -2.20
N GLU A 181 -9.60 -0.86 -1.64
CA GLU A 181 -9.49 0.58 -1.37
C GLU A 181 -9.16 1.41 -2.63
N ASN A 182 -8.65 0.78 -3.70
CA ASN A 182 -8.13 1.48 -4.88
C ASN A 182 -8.96 1.20 -6.14
N LYS A 183 -10.28 1.42 -6.03
CA LYS A 183 -11.28 1.20 -7.10
C LYS A 183 -10.92 1.78 -8.49
N LEU A 184 -10.04 2.79 -8.55
CA LEU A 184 -9.72 3.51 -9.79
C LEU A 184 -8.28 3.31 -10.31
N TYR A 185 -7.38 2.69 -9.53
CA TYR A 185 -5.96 2.62 -9.92
C TYR A 185 -5.35 1.24 -9.66
N LYS A 186 -4.81 0.64 -10.73
CA LYS A 186 -4.01 -0.59 -10.67
C LYS A 186 -2.67 -0.30 -10.01
N VAL A 187 -2.59 -0.56 -8.70
CA VAL A 187 -1.36 -0.40 -7.94
C VAL A 187 -0.98 -1.76 -7.36
N GLY A 188 0.09 -2.35 -7.89
CA GLY A 188 0.67 -3.57 -7.32
C GLY A 188 1.53 -3.27 -6.09
N LEU A 189 2.02 -4.33 -5.45
CA LEU A 189 2.98 -4.20 -4.36
C LEU A 189 4.37 -3.89 -4.90
N ILE A 190 5.14 -3.12 -4.14
CA ILE A 190 6.53 -2.80 -4.44
C ILE A 190 7.43 -3.59 -3.50
N CYS A 191 8.45 -4.25 -4.03
CA CYS A 191 9.50 -4.89 -3.26
C CYS A 191 10.76 -4.02 -3.32
N LEU A 192 11.31 -3.67 -2.16
CA LEU A 192 12.56 -2.94 -2.03
C LEU A 192 13.59 -3.78 -1.26
N SER A 193 14.85 -3.70 -1.68
CA SER A 193 15.98 -4.21 -0.89
C SER A 193 16.17 -3.36 0.37
N PHE A 194 16.15 -4.00 1.54
CA PHE A 194 16.35 -3.26 2.80
C PHE A 194 17.72 -2.57 2.85
N ASN A 195 18.76 -3.27 2.38
CA ASN A 195 20.12 -2.76 2.35
C ASN A 195 20.25 -1.52 1.45
N GLU A 196 19.51 -1.49 0.34
CA GLU A 196 19.50 -0.33 -0.54
C GLU A 196 18.84 0.89 0.14
N VAL A 197 17.72 0.68 0.84
CA VAL A 197 17.02 1.75 1.58
C VAL A 197 17.94 2.36 2.64
N ILE A 198 18.62 1.55 3.45
CA ILE A 198 19.51 2.07 4.51
C ILE A 198 20.79 2.71 3.98
N SER A 199 21.28 2.34 2.80
CA SER A 199 22.43 2.97 2.16
C SER A 199 22.15 4.40 1.68
N ASN A 200 20.87 4.79 1.60
CA ASN A 200 20.43 6.11 1.20
C ASN A 200 20.02 7.01 2.40
N VAL A 201 20.35 6.59 3.62
CA VAL A 201 20.25 7.42 4.82
C VAL A 201 21.50 8.31 4.86
N GLN A 202 21.32 9.62 4.64
CA GLN A 202 22.37 10.63 4.75
C GLN A 202 22.48 11.14 6.18
#